data_AF-V9FF99-F1
#
_entry.id   AF-V9FF99-F1
#
_cell.length_a   1.000
_cell.length_b   1.000
_cell.length_c   1.000
_cell.angle_alpha   90.00
_cell.angle_beta   90.00
_cell.angle_gamma   90.00
#
_symmetry.space_group_name_H-M   'P 1'
#
loop_
_entity.id
_entity.type
_entity.pdbx_description
1 polymer ?
#
loop_
_entity_poly.entity_id
_entity_poly.type
_entity_poly.pdbx_seq_one_letter_code
_entity_poly.pdbx_strand_id
1 'polypeptide(L)'
;MDESITRRGQPCWYRKPNVKMIAINDAFLLEAFVFQILKKHFRSEPYYLDLVETFHDVVFHTEIGQLLDLTSQPLDGEVDLDRFTVERYRQIVINKTAYYTFYLSAACAMFLNGVVDEASHNLAKKICVRIGEYFQIQDDFLDCYGDEKVIGKVGTDIQDNKCSWLVVQALDRATPEQRETLKKNYGRNDPDAIAVVKKLYIELELATVYHRYEDETYKTLSEEIAQVTIMPSEVFNLLVSKIFKRNK
;
A
#
# COMPACT_ATOMS: atom_id res chain seq x y z
N MET A 1 -6.36 3.58 -14.46
CA MET A 1 -6.99 3.10 -13.22
C MET A 1 -7.35 4.32 -12.38
N ASP A 2 -6.44 4.90 -11.60
CA ASP A 2 -6.79 5.97 -10.64
C ASP A 2 -6.83 7.41 -11.21
N GLU A 3 -6.83 7.57 -12.54
CA GLU A 3 -6.87 8.87 -13.25
C GLU A 3 -5.91 9.99 -12.77
N SER A 4 -4.86 9.65 -12.00
CA SER A 4 -4.00 10.62 -11.32
C SER A 4 -3.33 11.61 -12.28
N ILE A 5 -3.15 12.84 -11.82
CA ILE A 5 -2.61 13.94 -12.65
C ILE A 5 -1.07 13.92 -12.64
N THR A 6 -0.46 13.81 -11.46
CA THR A 6 0.99 13.86 -11.26
C THR A 6 1.53 12.66 -10.48
N ARG A 7 2.80 12.34 -10.70
CA ARG A 7 3.57 11.35 -9.95
C ARG A 7 5.02 11.81 -9.90
N ARG A 8 5.63 11.82 -8.70
CA ARG A 8 7.02 12.26 -8.47
C ARG A 8 7.31 13.67 -9.03
N GLY A 9 6.38 14.61 -8.83
CA GLY A 9 6.52 16.00 -9.29
C GLY A 9 6.43 16.22 -10.81
N GLN A 10 6.04 15.20 -11.57
CA GLN A 10 5.87 15.27 -13.04
C GLN A 10 4.49 14.75 -13.46
N PRO A 11 3.99 15.08 -14.67
CA PRO A 11 2.78 14.46 -15.21
C PRO A 11 2.88 12.94 -15.25
N CYS A 12 1.80 12.24 -14.90
CA CYS A 12 1.70 10.80 -15.06
C CYS A 12 2.03 10.36 -16.50
N TRP A 13 2.62 9.18 -16.68
CA TRP A 13 3.12 8.73 -17.99
C TRP A 13 2.06 8.82 -19.11
N TYR A 14 0.85 8.33 -18.84
CA TYR A 14 -0.28 8.37 -19.79
C TYR A 14 -0.80 9.78 -20.11
N ARG A 15 -0.45 10.80 -19.30
CA ARG A 15 -0.83 12.20 -19.53
C ARG A 15 0.14 12.92 -20.46
N LYS A 16 1.29 12.33 -20.80
CA LYS A 16 2.23 12.95 -21.75
C LYS A 16 1.62 13.03 -23.16
N PRO A 17 1.72 14.18 -23.86
CA PRO A 17 1.03 14.40 -25.14
C PRO A 17 1.31 13.35 -26.22
N ASN A 18 2.51 12.79 -26.21
CA ASN A 18 3.01 11.80 -27.18
C ASN A 18 2.88 10.34 -26.71
N VAL A 19 2.37 10.09 -25.50
CA VAL A 19 2.22 8.73 -24.93
C VAL A 19 0.75 8.31 -24.93
N LYS A 20 -0.12 9.11 -24.28
CA LYS A 20 -1.56 8.80 -24.14
C LYS A 20 -1.78 7.37 -23.62
N MET A 21 -2.69 6.61 -24.23
CA MET A 21 -3.05 5.24 -23.80
C MET A 21 -2.08 4.16 -24.28
N ILE A 22 -1.04 4.50 -25.07
CA ILE A 22 0.08 3.58 -25.34
C ILE A 22 0.75 3.16 -24.02
N ALA A 23 0.64 4.01 -23.00
CA ALA A 23 1.05 3.74 -21.62
C ALA A 23 0.58 2.38 -21.05
N ILE A 24 -0.55 1.83 -21.52
CA ILE A 24 -1.01 0.50 -21.10
C ILE A 24 -0.02 -0.57 -21.59
N ASN A 25 0.32 -0.55 -22.87
CA ASN A 25 1.30 -1.49 -23.42
C ASN A 25 2.70 -1.25 -22.84
N ASP A 26 3.07 0.01 -22.60
CA ASP A 26 4.35 0.33 -21.96
C ASP A 26 4.46 -0.30 -20.56
N ALA A 27 3.36 -0.40 -19.81
CA ALA A 27 3.34 -1.08 -18.51
C ALA A 27 3.64 -2.58 -18.64
N PHE A 28 3.04 -3.27 -19.62
CA PHE A 28 3.35 -4.68 -19.90
C PHE A 28 4.81 -4.88 -20.33
N LEU A 29 5.38 -3.93 -21.10
CA LEU A 29 6.80 -3.99 -21.45
C LEU A 29 7.71 -3.82 -20.23
N LEU A 30 7.36 -2.93 -19.29
CA LEU A 30 8.12 -2.76 -18.04
C LEU A 30 8.15 -4.05 -17.23
N GLU A 31 7.02 -4.74 -17.11
CA GLU A 31 6.96 -6.05 -16.47
C GLU A 31 7.77 -7.11 -17.23
N ALA A 32 7.62 -7.19 -18.55
CA ALA A 32 8.37 -8.14 -19.37
C ALA A 32 9.89 -7.95 -19.23
N PHE A 33 10.37 -6.70 -19.10
CA PHE A 33 11.78 -6.43 -18.89
C PHE A 33 12.32 -7.01 -17.57
N VAL A 34 11.51 -7.11 -16.52
CA VAL A 34 11.92 -7.76 -15.26
C VAL A 34 12.36 -9.19 -15.54
N PHE A 35 11.54 -9.98 -16.23
CA PHE A 35 11.85 -11.37 -16.54
C PHE A 35 12.99 -11.51 -17.56
N GLN A 36 13.16 -10.56 -18.48
CA GLN A 36 14.36 -10.52 -19.34
C GLN A 36 15.64 -10.26 -18.54
N ILE A 37 15.60 -9.38 -17.54
CA ILE A 37 16.73 -9.12 -16.64
C ILE A 37 17.03 -10.36 -15.80
N LEU A 38 16.01 -10.97 -15.18
CA LEU A 38 16.19 -12.21 -14.41
C LEU A 38 16.85 -13.30 -15.25
N LYS A 39 16.31 -13.57 -16.44
CA LYS A 39 16.87 -14.56 -17.36
C LYS A 39 18.29 -14.22 -17.80
N LYS A 40 18.58 -12.96 -18.12
CA LYS A 40 19.90 -12.56 -18.60
C LYS A 40 20.98 -12.75 -17.54
N HIS A 41 20.67 -12.42 -16.29
CA HIS A 41 21.66 -12.33 -15.22
C HIS A 41 21.72 -13.56 -14.32
N PHE A 42 20.60 -14.26 -14.14
CA PHE A 42 20.48 -15.30 -13.11
C PHE A 42 20.11 -16.68 -13.66
N ARG A 43 19.86 -16.88 -14.96
CA ARG A 43 19.40 -18.19 -15.50
C ARG A 43 20.25 -19.42 -15.18
N SER A 44 21.52 -19.21 -14.82
CA SER A 44 22.47 -20.28 -14.51
C SER A 44 22.67 -20.45 -13.00
N GLU A 45 22.06 -19.59 -12.19
CA GLU A 45 22.10 -19.66 -10.74
C GLU A 45 21.13 -20.73 -10.24
N PRO A 46 21.46 -21.45 -9.15
CA PRO A 46 20.60 -22.50 -8.61
C PRO A 46 19.25 -21.98 -8.11
N TYR A 47 19.18 -20.72 -7.67
CA TYR A 47 17.98 -20.05 -7.17
C TYR A 47 17.19 -19.29 -8.26
N TYR A 48 17.51 -19.49 -9.54
CA TYR A 48 16.83 -18.80 -10.65
C TYR A 48 15.32 -19.05 -10.64
N LEU A 49 14.92 -20.31 -10.45
CA LEU A 49 13.51 -20.69 -10.45
C LEU A 49 12.78 -20.04 -9.27
N ASP A 50 13.38 -20.06 -8.07
CA ASP A 50 12.81 -19.43 -6.89
C ASP A 50 12.59 -17.92 -7.08
N LEU A 51 13.53 -17.23 -7.74
CA LEU A 51 13.35 -15.83 -8.11
C LEU A 51 12.16 -15.66 -9.06
N VAL A 52 12.13 -16.42 -10.16
CA VAL A 52 11.06 -16.30 -11.18
C VAL A 52 9.68 -16.56 -10.57
N GLU A 53 9.55 -17.63 -9.78
CA GLU A 53 8.30 -17.98 -9.10
C GLU A 53 7.90 -16.90 -8.08
N THR A 54 8.85 -16.41 -7.26
CA THR A 54 8.58 -15.32 -6.31
C THR A 54 8.11 -14.04 -7.00
N PHE A 55 8.71 -13.67 -8.13
CA PHE A 55 8.27 -12.50 -8.91
C PHE A 55 6.85 -12.70 -9.47
N HIS A 56 6.55 -13.87 -10.03
CA HIS A 56 5.21 -14.17 -10.53
C HIS A 56 4.14 -14.16 -9.42
N ASP A 57 4.43 -14.78 -8.27
CA ASP A 57 3.52 -14.80 -7.13
C ASP A 57 3.25 -13.39 -6.60
N VAL A 58 4.28 -12.55 -6.49
CA VAL A 58 4.15 -11.18 -6.03
C VAL A 58 3.37 -10.32 -7.03
N VAL A 59 3.58 -10.50 -8.34
CA VAL A 59 2.76 -9.85 -9.37
C VAL A 59 1.31 -10.26 -9.22
N PHE A 60 1.03 -11.56 -9.09
CA PHE A 60 -0.33 -12.06 -8.92
C PHE A 60 -1.02 -11.46 -7.68
N HIS A 61 -0.34 -11.44 -6.52
CA HIS A 61 -0.85 -10.78 -5.32
C HIS A 61 -1.13 -9.29 -5.55
N THR A 62 -0.23 -8.59 -6.23
CA THR A 62 -0.38 -7.16 -6.51
C THR A 62 -1.62 -6.88 -7.37
N GLU A 63 -1.84 -7.69 -8.42
CA GLU A 63 -3.01 -7.57 -9.29
C GLU A 63 -4.32 -7.90 -8.56
N ILE A 64 -4.32 -8.93 -7.70
CA ILE A 64 -5.48 -9.23 -6.83
C ILE A 64 -5.75 -8.06 -5.88
N GLY A 65 -4.72 -7.51 -5.26
CA GLY A 65 -4.84 -6.35 -4.39
C GLY A 65 -5.42 -5.14 -5.12
N GLN A 66 -4.98 -4.92 -6.37
CA GLN A 66 -5.49 -3.83 -7.17
C GLN A 66 -6.94 -4.04 -7.62
N LEU A 67 -7.34 -5.28 -7.94
CA LEU A 67 -8.73 -5.61 -8.18
C LEU A 67 -9.59 -5.31 -6.94
N LEU A 68 -9.14 -5.71 -5.75
CA LEU A 68 -9.87 -5.48 -4.50
C LEU A 68 -10.05 -3.99 -4.19
N ASP A 69 -9.02 -3.18 -4.47
CA ASP A 69 -9.02 -1.72 -4.34
C ASP A 69 -10.02 -1.06 -5.30
N LEU A 70 -9.93 -1.37 -6.59
CA LEU A 70 -10.81 -0.81 -7.63
C LEU A 70 -12.26 -1.22 -7.45
N THR A 71 -12.50 -2.41 -6.89
CA THR A 71 -13.85 -2.93 -6.63
C THR A 71 -14.29 -2.72 -5.19
N SER A 72 -13.58 -1.88 -4.42
CA SER A 72 -13.95 -1.56 -3.04
C SER A 72 -15.34 -0.92 -2.94
N GLN A 73 -15.78 -0.28 -4.00
CA GLN A 73 -17.12 0.28 -4.17
C GLN A 73 -17.82 -0.32 -5.41
N PRO A 74 -19.16 -0.29 -5.47
CA PRO A 74 -19.89 -0.64 -6.69
C PRO A 74 -19.47 0.31 -7.83
N LEU A 75 -19.12 -0.24 -9.00
CA LEU A 75 -18.72 0.57 -10.15
C LEU A 75 -19.87 1.42 -10.70
N ASP A 76 -21.08 0.85 -10.70
CA ASP A 76 -22.30 1.46 -11.26
C ASP A 76 -23.43 1.56 -10.19
N GLY A 77 -23.07 1.75 -8.92
CA GLY A 77 -24.02 1.77 -7.80
C GLY A 77 -23.84 2.96 -6.87
N GLU A 78 -24.74 3.08 -5.90
CA GLU A 78 -24.58 4.05 -4.81
C GLU A 78 -23.39 3.67 -3.91
N VAL A 79 -22.85 4.68 -3.21
CA VAL A 79 -21.80 4.46 -2.20
C VAL A 79 -22.32 3.51 -1.13
N ASP A 80 -21.61 2.39 -0.97
CA ASP A 80 -21.91 1.37 0.03
C ASP A 80 -20.80 1.35 1.08
N LEU A 81 -21.01 2.10 2.16
CA LEU A 81 -20.05 2.20 3.25
C LEU A 81 -19.94 0.91 4.08
N ASP A 82 -20.85 -0.07 3.92
CA ASP A 82 -20.75 -1.35 4.63
C ASP A 82 -19.64 -2.24 4.03
N ARG A 83 -19.15 -1.92 2.83
CA ARG A 83 -18.01 -2.60 2.20
C ARG A 83 -16.66 -2.14 2.76
N PHE A 84 -16.60 -1.00 3.44
CA PHE A 84 -15.39 -0.46 4.05
C PHE A 84 -15.13 -1.07 5.43
N THR A 85 -14.80 -2.37 5.44
CA THR A 85 -14.45 -3.11 6.66
C THR A 85 -12.95 -3.19 6.87
N VAL A 86 -12.53 -3.45 8.12
CA VAL A 86 -11.13 -3.68 8.48
C VAL A 86 -10.55 -4.87 7.72
N GLU A 87 -11.32 -5.95 7.56
CA GLU A 87 -10.90 -7.16 6.84
C GLU A 87 -10.66 -6.85 5.37
N ARG A 88 -11.58 -6.12 4.73
CA ARG A 88 -11.43 -5.74 3.32
C ARG A 88 -10.22 -4.84 3.13
N TYR A 89 -10.07 -3.82 3.98
CA TYR A 89 -8.91 -2.94 3.98
C TYR A 89 -7.61 -3.74 4.08
N ARG A 90 -7.52 -4.63 5.07
CA ARG A 90 -6.35 -5.48 5.30
C ARG A 90 -6.03 -6.33 4.07
N GLN A 91 -7.04 -6.93 3.42
CA GLN A 91 -6.83 -7.69 2.19
C GLN A 91 -6.32 -6.82 1.04
N ILE A 92 -6.84 -5.61 0.87
CA ILE A 92 -6.33 -4.66 -0.13
C ILE A 92 -4.86 -4.36 0.15
N VAL A 93 -4.53 -3.92 1.36
CA VAL A 93 -3.17 -3.48 1.72
C VAL A 93 -2.14 -4.59 1.62
N ILE A 94 -2.44 -5.77 2.16
CA ILE A 94 -1.51 -6.91 2.14
C ILE A 94 -1.15 -7.27 0.70
N ASN A 95 -2.17 -7.40 -0.15
CA ASN A 95 -1.99 -7.84 -1.53
C ASN A 95 -1.41 -6.74 -2.42
N LYS A 96 -1.98 -5.53 -2.36
CA LYS A 96 -1.63 -4.40 -3.23
C LYS A 96 -0.26 -3.82 -2.91
N THR A 97 0.17 -3.85 -1.65
CA THR A 97 1.35 -3.09 -1.21
C THR A 97 2.42 -3.96 -0.55
N ALA A 98 2.04 -4.81 0.41
CA ALA A 98 3.02 -5.40 1.31
C ALA A 98 3.98 -6.39 0.62
N TYR A 99 3.47 -7.23 -0.29
CA TYR A 99 4.27 -8.23 -0.99
C TYR A 99 5.36 -7.62 -1.88
N TYR A 100 5.00 -6.73 -2.80
CA TYR A 100 5.98 -6.17 -3.74
C TYR A 100 6.89 -5.12 -3.09
N THR A 101 6.38 -4.36 -2.12
CA THR A 101 7.14 -3.25 -1.51
C THR A 101 8.19 -3.76 -0.53
N PHE A 102 7.87 -4.78 0.27
CA PHE A 102 8.75 -5.26 1.34
C PHE A 102 9.23 -6.68 1.10
N TYR A 103 8.31 -7.64 0.95
CA TYR A 103 8.68 -9.06 0.90
C TYR A 103 9.55 -9.41 -0.31
N LEU A 104 9.19 -8.95 -1.52
CA LEU A 104 9.91 -9.29 -2.75
C LEU A 104 11.41 -8.95 -2.65
N SER A 105 11.73 -7.75 -2.14
CA SER A 105 13.13 -7.31 -2.02
C SER A 105 13.90 -8.13 -0.98
N ALA A 106 13.27 -8.47 0.16
CA ALA A 106 13.86 -9.31 1.19
C ALA A 106 14.08 -10.75 0.68
N ALA A 107 13.07 -11.35 0.05
CA ALA A 107 13.14 -12.70 -0.52
C ALA A 107 14.24 -12.80 -1.58
N CYS A 108 14.34 -11.82 -2.50
CA CYS A 108 15.44 -11.75 -3.46
C CYS A 108 16.80 -11.77 -2.76
N ALA A 109 16.99 -10.92 -1.75
CA ALA A 109 18.24 -10.85 -1.01
C ALA A 109 18.57 -12.18 -0.29
N MET A 110 17.56 -12.85 0.26
CA MET A 110 17.70 -14.15 0.90
C MET A 110 18.19 -15.22 -0.08
N PHE A 111 17.55 -15.34 -1.25
CA PHE A 111 17.97 -16.27 -2.30
C PHE A 111 19.42 -16.01 -2.77
N LEU A 112 19.76 -14.75 -3.01
CA LEU A 112 21.11 -14.35 -3.42
C LEU A 112 22.19 -14.66 -2.38
N ASN A 113 21.81 -14.84 -1.11
CA ASN A 113 22.71 -15.19 -0.01
C ASN A 113 22.56 -16.65 0.46
N GLY A 114 21.92 -17.50 -0.34
CA GLY A 114 21.80 -18.94 -0.07
C GLY A 114 20.78 -19.31 1.02
N VAL A 115 19.94 -18.37 1.46
CA VAL A 115 18.82 -18.64 2.37
C VAL A 115 17.63 -19.11 1.55
N VAL A 116 17.45 -20.42 1.47
CA VAL A 116 16.42 -21.08 0.62
C VAL A 116 15.40 -21.87 1.44
N ASP A 117 15.56 -21.95 2.76
CA ASP A 117 14.65 -22.71 3.61
C ASP A 117 13.30 -22.00 3.77
N GLU A 118 12.23 -22.79 3.74
CA GLU A 118 10.86 -22.29 3.80
C GLU A 118 10.55 -21.54 5.11
N ALA A 119 11.16 -21.96 6.23
CA ALA A 119 10.89 -21.38 7.54
C ALA A 119 11.38 -19.91 7.61
N SER A 120 12.59 -19.64 7.12
CA SER A 120 13.13 -18.28 7.01
C SER A 120 12.27 -17.41 6.10
N HIS A 121 11.88 -17.89 4.91
CA HIS A 121 11.05 -17.13 3.98
C HIS A 121 9.64 -16.86 4.51
N ASN A 122 9.03 -17.83 5.19
CA ASN A 122 7.72 -17.64 5.82
C ASN A 122 7.78 -16.63 6.98
N LEU A 123 8.84 -16.65 7.79
CA LEU A 123 9.05 -15.64 8.84
C LEU A 123 9.30 -14.26 8.25
N ALA A 124 10.16 -14.15 7.23
CA ALA A 124 10.42 -12.90 6.51
C ALA A 124 9.14 -12.34 5.90
N LYS A 125 8.32 -13.18 5.26
CA LYS A 125 7.01 -12.82 4.72
C LYS A 125 6.10 -12.25 5.80
N LYS A 126 5.97 -12.93 6.95
CA LYS A 126 5.15 -12.46 8.07
C LYS A 126 5.56 -11.07 8.55
N ILE A 127 6.87 -10.84 8.73
CA ILE A 127 7.40 -9.55 9.19
C ILE A 127 7.19 -8.48 8.11
N CYS A 128 7.59 -8.74 6.86
CA CYS A 128 7.43 -7.81 5.75
C CYS A 128 5.97 -7.45 5.48
N VAL A 129 5.04 -8.39 5.65
CA VAL A 129 3.60 -8.11 5.52
C VAL A 129 3.12 -7.12 6.58
N ARG A 130 3.55 -7.26 7.84
CA ARG A 130 3.21 -6.29 8.89
C ARG A 130 3.85 -4.91 8.64
N ILE A 131 5.10 -4.88 8.19
CA ILE A 131 5.77 -3.64 7.79
C ILE A 131 5.00 -2.96 6.64
N GLY A 132 4.56 -3.75 5.66
CA GLY A 132 3.77 -3.24 4.54
C GLY A 132 2.38 -2.73 4.93
N GLU A 133 1.73 -3.39 5.89
CA GLU A 133 0.47 -2.90 6.47
C GLU A 133 0.66 -1.52 7.10
N TYR A 134 1.69 -1.37 7.94
CA TYR A 134 2.03 -0.08 8.53
C TYR A 134 2.33 0.99 7.47
N PHE A 135 3.14 0.65 6.46
CA PHE A 135 3.53 1.57 5.40
C PHE A 135 2.33 2.12 4.62
N GLN A 136 1.33 1.29 4.30
CA GLN A 136 0.15 1.73 3.56
C GLN A 136 -0.79 2.54 4.46
N ILE A 137 -0.98 2.17 5.73
CA ILE A 137 -1.75 2.98 6.67
C ILE A 137 -1.16 4.39 6.80
N GLN A 138 0.17 4.48 6.80
CA GLN A 138 0.87 5.76 6.78
C GLN A 138 0.70 6.50 5.44
N ASP A 139 0.68 5.82 4.28
CA ASP A 139 0.39 6.44 2.99
C ASP A 139 -1.03 7.03 2.95
N ASP A 140 -2.03 6.30 3.44
CA ASP A 140 -3.43 6.75 3.54
C ASP A 140 -3.57 7.94 4.51
N PHE A 141 -2.84 7.91 5.65
CA PHE A 141 -2.80 9.03 6.58
C PHE A 141 -2.21 10.28 5.93
N LEU A 142 -1.05 10.13 5.26
CA LEU A 142 -0.38 11.22 4.56
C LEU A 142 -1.20 11.75 3.38
N ASP A 143 -1.96 10.90 2.69
CA ASP A 143 -2.85 11.32 1.61
C ASP A 143 -3.87 12.38 2.08
N CYS A 144 -4.37 12.26 3.31
CA CYS A 144 -5.33 13.21 3.86
C CYS A 144 -4.67 14.40 4.60
N TYR A 145 -3.64 14.12 5.41
CA TYR A 145 -3.06 15.06 6.39
C TYR A 145 -1.71 15.65 6.01
N GLY A 146 -0.98 15.04 5.06
CA GLY A 146 0.35 15.50 4.73
C GLY A 146 0.39 16.65 3.73
N ASP A 147 1.53 17.35 3.69
CA ASP A 147 1.75 18.46 2.78
C ASP A 147 2.04 17.95 1.35
N GLU A 148 1.21 18.35 0.39
CA GLU A 148 1.35 17.99 -1.03
C GLU A 148 2.75 18.27 -1.59
N LYS A 149 3.44 19.33 -1.11
CA LYS A 149 4.80 19.67 -1.54
C LYS A 149 5.83 18.64 -1.07
N VAL A 150 5.58 18.02 0.08
CA VAL A 150 6.47 17.02 0.67
C VAL A 150 6.19 15.64 0.06
N ILE A 151 4.92 15.29 -0.08
CA ILE A 151 4.47 14.00 -0.64
C ILE A 151 4.71 13.96 -2.17
N GLY A 152 4.57 15.09 -2.85
CA GLY A 152 4.75 15.20 -4.30
C GLY A 152 3.56 14.66 -5.13
N LYS A 153 2.42 14.44 -4.48
CA LYS A 153 1.09 14.19 -5.08
C LYS A 153 0.02 14.95 -4.29
N VAL A 154 -1.09 15.26 -4.97
CA VAL A 154 -2.34 15.69 -4.33
C VAL A 154 -3.01 14.44 -3.77
N GLY A 155 -3.52 14.50 -2.54
CA GLY A 155 -4.27 13.40 -1.95
C GLY A 155 -5.61 13.19 -2.65
N THR A 156 -5.94 11.94 -2.97
CA THR A 156 -7.16 11.63 -3.73
C THR A 156 -8.11 10.61 -3.13
N ASP A 157 -7.77 10.01 -1.99
CA ASP A 157 -8.54 8.88 -1.45
C ASP A 157 -10.01 9.20 -1.20
N ILE A 158 -10.33 10.42 -0.72
CA ILE A 158 -11.70 10.83 -0.40
C ILE A 158 -12.54 10.94 -1.67
N GLN A 159 -12.08 11.69 -2.67
CA GLN A 159 -12.83 11.89 -3.92
C GLN A 159 -12.86 10.64 -4.80
N ASP A 160 -11.82 9.81 -4.74
CA ASP A 160 -11.72 8.56 -5.50
C ASP A 160 -12.50 7.41 -4.83
N ASN A 161 -13.20 7.69 -3.73
CA ASN A 161 -14.04 6.74 -3.01
C ASN A 161 -13.25 5.50 -2.55
N LYS A 162 -11.99 5.71 -2.12
CA LYS A 162 -11.10 4.63 -1.71
C LYS A 162 -11.46 4.09 -0.34
N CYS A 163 -11.33 2.78 -0.19
CA CYS A 163 -11.33 2.09 1.10
C CYS A 163 -9.99 2.34 1.81
N SER A 164 -9.76 3.57 2.27
CA SER A 164 -8.56 3.97 3.01
C SER A 164 -8.67 3.62 4.50
N TRP A 165 -7.55 3.59 5.20
CA TRP A 165 -7.53 3.37 6.65
C TRP A 165 -8.41 4.39 7.39
N LEU A 166 -8.35 5.66 6.99
CA LEU A 166 -9.07 6.75 7.65
C LEU A 166 -10.58 6.57 7.60
N VAL A 167 -11.15 6.20 6.44
CA VAL A 167 -12.61 5.97 6.36
C VAL A 167 -13.03 4.76 7.18
N VAL A 168 -12.24 3.69 7.20
CA VAL A 168 -12.52 2.51 8.02
C VAL A 168 -12.51 2.85 9.51
N GLN A 169 -11.51 3.60 9.99
CA GLN A 169 -11.47 4.04 11.39
C GLN A 169 -12.60 5.03 11.72
N ALA A 170 -12.98 5.89 10.77
CA ALA A 170 -14.08 6.82 10.95
C ALA A 170 -15.41 6.09 11.11
N LEU A 171 -15.70 5.10 10.26
CA LEU A 171 -16.94 4.34 10.30
C LEU A 171 -17.09 3.50 11.58
N ASP A 172 -15.98 3.02 12.13
CA ASP A 172 -15.93 2.29 13.40
C ASP A 172 -16.22 3.19 14.63
N ARG A 173 -15.99 4.50 14.52
CA ARG A 173 -16.15 5.48 15.62
C ARG A 173 -17.35 6.41 15.46
N ALA A 174 -17.90 6.51 14.25
CA ALA A 174 -18.93 7.48 13.93
C ALA A 174 -20.25 7.17 14.65
N THR A 175 -20.92 8.21 15.13
CA THR A 175 -22.36 8.12 15.47
C THR A 175 -23.19 7.90 14.20
N PRO A 176 -24.48 7.49 14.32
CA PRO A 176 -25.36 7.38 13.15
C PRO A 176 -25.42 8.66 12.30
N GLU A 177 -25.44 9.84 12.93
CA GLU A 177 -25.47 11.13 12.22
C GLU A 177 -24.14 11.43 11.50
N GLN A 178 -23.02 11.09 12.11
CA GLN A 178 -21.70 11.20 11.49
C GLN A 178 -21.53 10.21 10.33
N ARG A 179 -22.09 9.00 10.45
CA ARG A 179 -22.11 8.00 9.38
C ARG A 179 -22.90 8.51 8.16
N GLU A 180 -24.07 9.10 8.37
CA GLU A 180 -24.84 9.72 7.28
C GLU A 180 -24.09 10.90 6.65
N THR A 181 -23.35 11.66 7.46
CA THR A 181 -22.47 12.72 6.98
C THR A 181 -21.36 12.15 6.07
N LEU A 182 -20.71 11.05 6.44
CA LEU A 182 -19.76 10.36 5.56
C LEU A 182 -20.43 9.90 4.27
N LYS A 183 -21.58 9.23 4.36
CA LYS A 183 -22.31 8.69 3.19
C LYS A 183 -22.64 9.75 2.16
N LYS A 184 -23.02 10.95 2.61
CA LYS A 184 -23.38 12.06 1.73
C LYS A 184 -22.17 12.68 1.02
N ASN A 185 -21.01 12.74 1.69
CA ASN A 185 -19.88 13.57 1.26
C ASN A 185 -18.68 12.76 0.72
N TYR A 186 -18.53 11.49 1.08
CA TYR A 186 -17.41 10.65 0.64
C TYR A 186 -17.58 10.22 -0.83
N GLY A 187 -16.48 10.07 -1.57
CA GLY A 187 -16.50 9.70 -2.99
C GLY A 187 -17.04 10.79 -3.91
N ARG A 188 -17.00 12.06 -3.48
CA ARG A 188 -17.45 13.21 -4.26
C ARG A 188 -16.23 14.04 -4.67
N ASN A 189 -16.10 14.30 -5.97
CA ASN A 189 -15.13 15.26 -6.49
C ASN A 189 -15.65 16.70 -6.34
N ASP A 190 -15.93 17.09 -5.09
CA ASP A 190 -16.43 18.40 -4.68
C ASP A 190 -15.62 18.89 -3.47
N PRO A 191 -14.91 20.03 -3.57
CA PRO A 191 -14.09 20.56 -2.49
C PRO A 191 -14.84 20.73 -1.16
N ASP A 192 -16.11 21.14 -1.19
CA ASP A 192 -16.89 21.36 0.02
C ASP A 192 -17.22 20.02 0.71
N ALA A 193 -17.60 19.00 -0.06
CA ALA A 193 -17.82 17.65 0.45
C ALA A 193 -16.54 17.05 1.04
N ILE A 194 -15.39 17.22 0.36
CA ILE A 194 -14.08 16.77 0.85
C ILE A 194 -13.74 17.47 2.18
N ALA A 195 -13.98 18.78 2.28
CA ALA A 195 -13.74 19.53 3.51
C ALA A 195 -14.60 19.05 4.69
N VAL A 196 -15.85 18.67 4.43
CA VAL A 196 -16.74 18.06 5.46
C VAL A 196 -16.17 16.74 5.97
N VAL A 197 -15.71 15.86 5.08
CA VAL A 197 -15.07 14.59 5.47
C VAL A 197 -13.81 14.84 6.31
N LYS A 198 -12.93 15.74 5.87
CA LYS A 198 -11.71 16.09 6.62
C LYS A 198 -12.03 16.67 8.00
N LYS A 199 -13.06 17.51 8.11
CA LYS A 199 -13.52 18.05 9.39
C LYS A 199 -14.01 16.95 10.32
N LEU A 200 -14.78 15.99 9.79
CA LEU A 200 -15.23 14.85 10.58
C LEU A 200 -14.06 13.99 11.07
N TYR A 201 -13.03 13.77 10.26
CA TYR A 201 -11.82 13.07 10.71
C TYR A 201 -11.09 13.80 11.85
N ILE A 202 -11.13 15.13 11.86
CA ILE A 202 -10.62 15.95 12.98
C ILE A 202 -11.50 15.77 14.23
N GLU A 203 -12.83 15.84 14.08
CA GLU A 203 -13.79 15.63 15.18
C GLU A 203 -13.68 14.24 15.81
N LEU A 204 -13.34 13.21 15.01
CA LEU A 204 -13.09 11.84 15.46
C LEU A 204 -11.65 11.60 15.95
N GLU A 205 -10.81 12.65 16.00
CA GLU A 205 -9.42 12.61 16.46
C GLU A 205 -8.55 11.56 15.73
N LEU A 206 -8.78 11.32 14.45
CA LEU A 206 -8.13 10.21 13.73
C LEU A 206 -6.61 10.36 13.63
N ALA A 207 -6.08 11.58 13.68
CA ALA A 207 -4.64 11.81 13.78
C ALA A 207 -4.05 11.27 15.09
N THR A 208 -4.75 11.46 16.22
CA THR A 208 -4.35 10.89 17.51
C THR A 208 -4.41 9.36 17.47
N VAL A 209 -5.45 8.80 16.84
CA VAL A 209 -5.58 7.34 16.64
C VAL A 209 -4.41 6.81 15.81
N TYR A 210 -4.04 7.50 14.72
CA TYR A 210 -2.91 7.13 13.87
C TYR A 210 -1.58 7.15 14.64
N HIS A 211 -1.27 8.24 15.36
CA HIS A 211 0.00 8.35 16.07
C HIS A 211 0.14 7.28 17.17
N ARG A 212 -0.95 6.93 17.85
CA ARG A 212 -0.95 5.80 18.80
C ARG A 212 -0.66 4.48 18.09
N TYR A 213 -1.36 4.22 16.97
CA TYR A 213 -1.15 3.03 16.15
C TYR A 213 0.30 2.93 15.66
N GLU A 214 0.89 4.05 15.21
CA GLU A 214 2.27 4.14 14.74
C GLU A 214 3.29 3.79 15.84
N ASP A 215 3.18 4.40 17.01
CA ASP A 215 4.10 4.13 18.13
C ASP A 215 3.97 2.68 18.65
N GLU A 216 2.73 2.14 18.75
CA GLU A 216 2.47 0.75 19.16
C GLU A 216 2.99 -0.27 18.12
N THR A 217 2.75 0.01 16.83
CA THR A 217 3.19 -0.86 15.74
C THR A 217 4.71 -0.90 15.65
N TYR A 218 5.39 0.25 15.76
CA TYR A 218 6.84 0.31 15.80
C TYR A 218 7.42 -0.50 16.98
N LYS A 219 6.84 -0.35 18.18
CA LYS A 219 7.28 -1.09 19.35
C LYS A 219 7.15 -2.60 19.14
N THR A 220 5.96 -3.07 18.76
CA THR A 220 5.71 -4.52 18.59
C THR A 220 6.50 -5.12 17.43
N LEU A 221 6.68 -4.40 16.32
CA LEU A 221 7.57 -4.84 15.23
C LEU A 221 9.01 -4.96 15.69
N SER A 222 9.52 -4.00 16.47
CA SER A 222 10.89 -4.03 16.99
C SER A 222 11.10 -5.22 17.92
N GLU A 223 10.12 -5.51 18.79
CA GLU A 223 10.14 -6.67 19.68
C GLU A 223 10.12 -8.00 18.90
N GLU A 224 9.29 -8.11 17.86
CA GLU A 224 9.24 -9.30 17.00
C GLU A 224 10.54 -9.51 16.22
N ILE A 225 11.10 -8.45 15.64
CA ILE A 225 12.36 -8.52 14.88
C ILE A 225 13.52 -8.93 15.80
N ALA A 226 13.54 -8.46 17.06
CA ALA A 226 14.55 -8.85 18.04
C ALA A 226 14.49 -10.35 18.43
N GLN A 227 13.37 -11.02 18.20
CA GLN A 227 13.21 -12.46 18.44
C GLN A 227 13.63 -13.33 17.25
N VAL A 228 13.97 -12.73 16.11
CA VAL A 228 14.42 -13.47 14.92
C VAL A 228 15.82 -14.02 15.15
N THR A 229 15.97 -15.35 15.11
CA THR A 229 17.25 -16.04 15.32
C THR A 229 17.69 -16.93 14.15
N ILE A 230 16.77 -17.25 13.23
CA ILE A 230 17.02 -18.19 12.14
C ILE A 230 17.64 -17.54 10.88
N MET A 231 17.67 -16.21 10.83
CA MET A 231 18.25 -15.42 9.74
C MET A 231 18.71 -14.05 10.26
N PRO A 232 19.61 -13.34 9.54
CA PRO A 232 19.94 -11.95 9.85
C PRO A 232 18.68 -11.06 9.84
N SER A 233 18.50 -10.24 10.87
CA SER A 233 17.28 -9.44 11.09
C SER A 233 17.49 -7.94 10.86
N GLU A 234 18.72 -7.51 10.60
CA GLU A 234 19.14 -6.12 10.39
C GLU A 234 18.40 -5.48 9.21
N VAL A 235 18.07 -6.28 8.18
CA VAL A 235 17.29 -5.79 7.03
C VAL A 235 15.91 -5.32 7.46
N PHE A 236 15.24 -6.01 8.39
CA PHE A 236 13.91 -5.60 8.87
C PHE A 236 13.99 -4.34 9.72
N ASN A 237 15.02 -4.22 10.57
CA ASN A 237 15.28 -2.99 11.33
C ASN A 237 15.54 -1.79 10.41
N LEU A 238 16.30 -2.00 9.33
CA LEU A 238 16.53 -0.97 8.31
C LEU A 238 15.23 -0.56 7.62
N LEU A 239 14.38 -1.53 7.24
CA LEU A 239 13.09 -1.24 6.62
C LEU A 239 12.17 -0.46 7.56
N VAL A 240 12.02 -0.89 8.82
CA VAL A 240 11.18 -0.23 9.82
C VAL A 240 11.68 1.19 10.15
N SER A 241 12.99 1.38 10.33
CA SER A 241 13.56 2.70 10.64
C SER A 241 13.39 3.72 9.50
N LYS A 242 13.30 3.27 8.25
CA LYS A 242 13.03 4.14 7.10
C LYS A 242 11.58 4.60 7.01
N ILE A 243 10.65 3.86 7.60
CA ILE A 243 9.22 4.17 7.54
C ILE A 243 8.70 4.82 8.82
N PHE A 244 9.32 4.54 9.97
CA PHE A 244 8.91 5.09 11.24
C PHE A 244 8.97 6.62 11.23
N LYS A 245 7.82 7.26 11.45
CA LYS A 245 7.68 8.73 11.44
C LYS A 245 8.21 9.36 10.15
N ARG A 246 8.12 8.65 9.01
CA ARG A 246 8.51 9.23 7.72
C ARG A 246 7.56 10.38 7.40
N ASN A 247 8.15 11.47 6.92
CA ASN A 247 7.40 12.58 6.35
C ASN A 247 7.28 12.46 4.82
N LYS A 248 7.73 11.34 4.23
CA LYS A 248 7.85 11.10 2.78
C LYS A 248 7.95 9.61 2.45
#